data_AF-A0A6A6VBT9-F1
#
_entry.id   AF-A0A6A6VBT9-F1
#
_cell.length_a   1.000
_cell.length_b   1.000
_cell.length_c   1.000
_cell.angle_alpha   90.00
_cell.angle_beta   90.00
_cell.angle_gamma   90.00
#
_symmetry.space_group_name_H-M   'P 1'
#
loop_
_entity.id
_entity.type
_entity.pdbx_description
1 polymer ?
#
loop_
_entity_poly.entity_id
_entity_poly.type
_entity_poly.pdbx_seq_one_letter_code
_entity_poly.pdbx_strand_id
1 'polypeptide(L)'
;MEDPVAEIEGVIRLLTQAPPIEQHEAIDTYFCRNASFTHPLCRTGNSENSRFLIHGIYRWYKVMSPRIDITVHSVAFDKPNLLLYVNLSQVFRIWIFPWYGAPVKFVTVIGLEHHHGKYYIKSQDDLYQTDQWIRFIPFTPGLSLLVWILQYIATYLCWVFALMSWPVTFVETFKRQKKTEAEWMVGPIGVKDSEYGDRQGLIDVSEKRDIRNGFREEAGVQQRPRNSGDGVKDVEREDKRNETKSTYLEYSDTQFAVLKPETAA
;
A
#
# COMPACT_ATOMS: atom_id res chain seq x y z
N MET A 1 9.95 3.22 18.03
CA MET A 1 10.60 2.51 16.91
C MET A 1 11.54 3.48 16.22
N GLU A 2 12.75 3.07 15.90
CA GLU A 2 13.67 3.83 15.05
C GLU A 2 13.37 3.55 13.57
N ASP A 3 13.14 2.28 13.23
CA ASP A 3 12.65 1.83 11.92
C ASP A 3 11.28 1.15 12.07
N PRO A 4 10.16 1.84 11.78
CA PRO A 4 8.84 1.27 11.96
C PRO A 4 8.56 0.11 11.00
N VAL A 5 9.22 0.01 9.84
CA VAL A 5 8.99 -1.10 8.90
C VAL A 5 9.62 -2.39 9.41
N ALA A 6 10.84 -2.29 9.93
CA ALA A 6 11.57 -3.45 10.46
C ALA A 6 11.05 -3.89 11.85
N GLU A 7 10.63 -2.95 12.69
CA GLU A 7 10.29 -3.24 14.09
C GLU A 7 8.82 -3.62 14.33
N ILE A 8 7.88 -3.19 13.47
CA ILE A 8 6.45 -3.29 13.79
C ILE A 8 5.97 -4.73 14.00
N GLU A 9 6.52 -5.69 13.26
CA GLU A 9 6.17 -7.09 13.46
C GLU A 9 6.49 -7.55 14.89
N GLY A 10 7.68 -7.16 15.38
CA GLY A 10 8.08 -7.43 16.76
C GLY A 10 7.13 -6.78 17.77
N VAL A 11 6.75 -5.52 17.54
CA VAL A 11 5.79 -4.80 18.39
C VAL A 11 4.44 -5.51 18.41
N ILE A 12 3.89 -5.89 17.26
CA ILE A 12 2.60 -6.60 17.18
C ILE A 12 2.66 -7.94 17.90
N ARG A 13 3.78 -8.68 17.79
CA ARG A 13 3.99 -9.93 18.53
C ARG A 13 4.06 -9.69 20.03
N LEU A 14 4.74 -8.64 20.49
CA LEU A 14 4.76 -8.25 21.90
C LEU A 14 3.35 -7.92 22.41
N LEU A 15 2.57 -7.17 21.63
CA LEU A 15 1.22 -6.77 21.99
C LEU A 15 0.23 -7.94 22.05
N THR A 16 0.45 -9.03 21.31
CA THR A 16 -0.54 -10.11 21.17
C THR A 16 -0.11 -11.43 21.80
N GLN A 17 1.18 -11.75 21.73
CA GLN A 17 1.73 -13.05 22.14
C GLN A 17 2.46 -13.01 23.48
N ALA A 18 3.06 -11.88 23.87
CA ALA A 18 3.84 -11.78 25.09
C ALA A 18 3.00 -11.93 26.38
N PRO A 19 3.63 -12.21 27.53
CA PRO A 19 2.98 -12.18 28.85
C PRO A 19 2.39 -10.79 29.17
N PRO A 20 1.39 -10.70 30.08
CA PRO A 20 0.72 -9.43 30.39
C PRO A 20 1.65 -8.29 30.86
N ILE A 21 2.76 -8.62 31.54
CA ILE A 21 3.73 -7.62 32.02
C ILE A 21 4.50 -7.02 30.84
N GLU A 22 5.08 -7.85 29.98
CA GLU A 22 5.79 -7.41 28.77
C GLU A 22 4.85 -6.70 27.79
N GLN A 23 3.61 -7.18 27.66
CA GLN A 23 2.56 -6.53 26.86
C GLN A 23 2.28 -5.12 27.38
N HIS A 24 2.20 -4.94 28.70
CA HIS A 24 1.99 -3.64 29.33
C HIS A 24 3.18 -2.70 29.06
N GLU A 25 4.41 -3.17 29.27
CA GLU A 25 5.63 -2.39 29.00
C GLU A 25 5.75 -2.01 27.52
N ALA A 26 5.36 -2.90 26.60
CA ALA A 26 5.33 -2.62 25.17
C ALA A 26 4.34 -1.49 24.84
N ILE A 27 3.13 -1.50 25.43
CA ILE A 27 2.16 -0.41 25.24
C ILE A 27 2.75 0.91 25.75
N ASP A 28 3.39 0.91 26.92
CA ASP A 28 3.97 2.13 27.48
C ASP A 28 5.15 2.67 26.67
N THR A 29 5.92 1.78 26.05
CA THR A 29 7.10 2.10 25.23
C THR A 29 6.71 2.61 23.85
N TYR A 30 5.73 1.98 23.20
CA TYR A 30 5.44 2.22 21.79
C TYR A 30 4.24 3.13 21.55
N PHE A 31 3.27 3.25 22.48
CA PHE A 31 2.08 4.10 22.27
C PHE A 31 2.21 5.48 22.92
N CYS A 32 1.72 6.50 22.21
CA CYS A 32 1.50 7.83 22.78
C CYS A 32 0.50 7.76 23.96
N ARG A 33 0.66 8.66 24.94
CA ARG A 33 -0.22 8.71 26.12
C ARG A 33 -1.70 8.93 25.77
N ASN A 34 -1.93 9.69 24.70
CA ASN A 34 -3.23 10.01 24.11
C ASN A 34 -3.50 9.24 22.82
N ALA A 35 -2.98 8.01 22.71
CA ALA A 35 -3.19 7.17 21.54
C ALA A 35 -4.65 6.69 21.44
N SER A 36 -5.15 6.55 20.23
CA SER A 36 -6.48 6.00 19.96
C SER A 36 -6.41 4.60 19.40
N PHE A 37 -7.38 3.77 19.78
CA PHE A 37 -7.55 2.43 19.27
C PHE A 37 -8.98 2.25 18.76
N THR A 38 -9.13 1.74 17.55
CA THR A 38 -10.40 1.36 16.94
C THR A 38 -10.34 -0.10 16.52
N HIS A 39 -11.33 -0.86 16.96
CA HIS A 39 -11.58 -2.23 16.56
C HIS A 39 -13.08 -2.39 16.30
N PRO A 40 -13.55 -3.35 15.48
CA PRO A 40 -14.97 -3.52 15.21
C PRO A 40 -15.89 -3.61 16.44
N LEU A 41 -15.34 -4.07 17.58
CA LEU A 41 -16.09 -4.27 18.82
C LEU A 41 -15.88 -3.17 19.87
N CYS A 42 -14.85 -2.34 19.76
CA CYS A 42 -14.53 -1.35 20.78
C CYS A 42 -13.69 -0.18 20.23
N ARG A 43 -13.76 0.97 20.90
CA ARG A 43 -12.99 2.17 20.55
C ARG A 43 -12.63 2.97 21.81
N THR A 44 -11.47 3.62 21.83
CA THR A 44 -10.99 4.40 23.00
C THR A 44 -11.11 5.91 22.87
N GLY A 45 -11.14 6.45 21.64
CA GLY A 45 -10.96 7.90 21.41
C GLY A 45 -9.51 8.36 21.66
N ASN A 46 -9.26 9.67 21.64
CA ASN A 46 -7.91 10.27 21.62
C ASN A 46 -7.64 11.30 22.75
N SER A 47 -8.13 11.04 23.96
CA SER A 47 -7.93 11.92 25.12
C SER A 47 -6.54 11.76 25.78
N GLU A 48 -6.09 12.72 26.60
CA GLU A 48 -4.76 12.77 27.24
C GLU A 48 -4.28 11.46 27.90
N ASN A 49 -5.22 10.62 28.38
CA ASN A 49 -4.94 9.37 29.07
C ASN A 49 -5.67 8.15 28.45
N SER A 50 -6.03 8.23 27.17
CA SER A 50 -6.73 7.14 26.48
C SER A 50 -5.90 5.85 26.39
N ARG A 51 -4.57 5.91 26.52
CA ARG A 51 -3.68 4.73 26.58
C ARG A 51 -4.05 3.75 27.70
N PHE A 52 -4.64 4.24 28.81
CA PHE A 52 -5.14 3.36 29.87
C PHE A 52 -6.24 2.39 29.39
N LEU A 53 -7.10 2.84 28.46
CA LEU A 53 -8.12 1.96 27.88
C LEU A 53 -7.49 0.92 26.96
N ILE A 54 -6.44 1.29 26.21
CA ILE A 54 -5.67 0.38 25.36
C ILE A 54 -5.07 -0.75 26.20
N HIS A 55 -4.49 -0.42 27.37
CA HIS A 55 -4.04 -1.41 28.36
C HIS A 55 -5.15 -2.38 28.77
N GLY A 56 -6.35 -1.85 29.09
CA GLY A 56 -7.50 -2.67 29.45
C GLY A 56 -7.94 -3.61 28.32
N ILE A 57 -7.96 -3.13 27.08
CA ILE A 57 -8.36 -3.90 25.89
C ILE A 57 -7.37 -5.04 25.64
N TYR A 58 -6.06 -4.76 25.54
CA TYR A 58 -5.05 -5.79 25.26
C TYR A 58 -4.97 -6.85 26.38
N ARG A 59 -5.11 -6.42 27.64
CA ARG A 59 -5.20 -7.35 28.77
C ARG A 59 -6.44 -8.23 28.67
N TRP A 60 -7.59 -7.66 28.33
CA TRP A 60 -8.83 -8.43 28.16
C TRP A 60 -8.74 -9.40 26.99
N TYR A 61 -8.15 -8.99 25.87
CA TYR A 61 -7.93 -9.85 24.70
C TYR A 61 -7.07 -11.06 25.06
N LYS A 62 -6.05 -10.88 25.90
CA LYS A 62 -5.22 -11.98 26.42
C LYS A 62 -6.00 -12.93 27.32
N VAL A 63 -6.92 -12.43 28.13
CA VAL A 63 -7.82 -13.28 28.94
C VAL A 63 -8.76 -14.09 28.04
N MET A 64 -9.35 -13.45 27.01
CA MET A 64 -10.25 -14.12 26.08
C MET A 64 -9.54 -15.18 25.23
N SER A 65 -8.32 -14.88 24.79
CA SER A 65 -7.51 -15.78 23.96
C SER A 65 -6.05 -15.79 24.47
N PRO A 66 -5.72 -16.69 25.41
CA PRO A 66 -4.36 -16.76 25.96
C PRO A 66 -3.31 -17.17 24.92
N ARG A 67 -3.73 -17.97 23.92
CA ARG A 67 -2.89 -18.47 22.83
C ARG A 67 -3.41 -17.95 21.49
N ILE A 68 -2.76 -16.91 20.99
CA ILE A 68 -3.07 -16.27 19.72
C ILE A 68 -1.93 -16.57 18.74
N ASP A 69 -2.28 -17.09 17.56
CA ASP A 69 -1.34 -17.18 16.45
C ASP A 69 -1.57 -15.97 15.55
N ILE A 70 -0.54 -15.13 15.39
CA ILE A 70 -0.55 -13.97 14.51
C ILE A 70 0.59 -14.07 13.49
N THR A 71 0.29 -13.72 12.25
CA THR A 71 1.25 -13.68 11.15
C THR A 71 1.16 -12.34 10.44
N VAL A 72 2.30 -11.67 10.28
CA VAL A 72 2.43 -10.47 9.46
C VAL A 72 2.72 -10.91 8.03
N HIS A 73 1.92 -10.44 7.07
CA HIS A 73 2.09 -10.79 5.66
C HIS A 73 2.84 -9.71 4.88
N SER A 74 2.56 -8.44 5.19
CA SER A 74 3.20 -7.31 4.51
C SER A 74 3.10 -6.06 5.37
N VAL A 75 4.10 -5.19 5.26
CA VAL A 75 4.15 -3.87 5.88
C VAL A 75 4.39 -2.85 4.78
N ALA A 76 3.56 -1.81 4.71
CA ALA A 76 3.75 -0.68 3.81
C ALA A 76 3.75 0.61 4.62
N PHE A 77 4.80 1.42 4.45
CA PHE A 77 4.95 2.69 5.17
C PHE A 77 4.79 3.88 4.25
N ASP A 78 3.72 4.63 4.47
CA ASP A 78 3.48 5.94 3.89
C ASP A 78 4.16 7.01 4.77
N LYS A 79 5.42 7.31 4.44
CA LYS A 79 6.26 8.28 5.17
C LYS A 79 5.66 9.69 5.20
N PRO A 80 5.18 10.27 4.08
CA PRO A 80 4.57 11.60 4.08
C PRO A 80 3.41 11.75 5.06
N ASN A 81 2.54 10.74 5.16
CA ASN A 81 1.37 10.79 6.05
C ASN A 81 1.61 10.14 7.42
N LEU A 82 2.80 9.57 7.64
CA LEU A 82 3.15 8.79 8.84
C LEU A 82 2.18 7.64 9.12
N LEU A 83 1.74 6.93 8.07
CA LEU A 83 0.81 5.81 8.17
C LEU A 83 1.50 4.50 7.83
N LEU A 84 1.33 3.51 8.70
CA LEU A 84 1.82 2.16 8.49
C LEU A 84 0.63 1.22 8.26
N TYR A 85 0.62 0.55 7.12
CA TYR A 85 -0.37 -0.44 6.75
C TYR A 85 0.22 -1.83 6.97
N VAL A 86 -0.38 -2.58 7.89
CA VAL A 86 0.09 -3.92 8.23
C VAL A 86 -0.99 -4.93 7.89
N ASN A 87 -0.69 -5.84 6.98
CA ASN A 87 -1.59 -6.94 6.62
C ASN A 87 -1.32 -8.13 7.53
N LEU A 88 -2.36 -8.61 8.21
CA LEU A 88 -2.27 -9.58 9.29
C LEU A 88 -3.25 -10.73 9.07
N SER A 89 -2.84 -11.93 9.47
CA SER A 89 -3.77 -13.00 9.80
C SER A 89 -3.63 -13.38 11.27
N GLN A 90 -4.77 -13.64 11.89
CA GLN A 90 -4.84 -14.04 13.29
C GLN A 90 -5.82 -15.19 13.45
N VAL A 91 -5.48 -16.15 14.31
CA VAL A 91 -6.41 -17.19 14.75
C VAL A 91 -6.79 -16.92 16.19
N PHE A 92 -8.00 -16.40 16.38
CA PHE A 92 -8.54 -16.14 17.71
C PHE A 92 -9.21 -17.40 18.27
N ARG A 93 -8.75 -17.84 19.45
CA ARG A 93 -9.30 -19.02 20.15
C ARG A 93 -9.87 -18.61 21.48
N ILE A 94 -11.18 -18.74 21.65
CA ILE A 94 -11.84 -18.34 22.89
C ILE A 94 -11.58 -19.42 23.95
N TRP A 95 -10.96 -19.06 25.07
CA TRP A 95 -10.53 -20.02 26.09
C TRP A 95 -11.67 -20.88 26.67
N ILE A 96 -12.89 -20.32 26.77
CA ILE A 96 -14.07 -21.03 27.30
C ILE A 96 -14.67 -22.03 26.29
N PHE A 97 -14.32 -21.93 25.00
CA PHE A 97 -14.80 -22.82 23.93
C PHE A 97 -13.60 -23.52 23.26
N PRO A 98 -13.13 -24.67 23.78
CA PRO A 98 -11.86 -25.28 23.39
C PRO A 98 -11.81 -25.78 21.92
N TRP A 99 -12.96 -25.98 21.28
CA TRP A 99 -13.04 -26.37 19.86
C TRP A 99 -13.31 -25.20 18.90
N TYR A 100 -13.38 -23.97 19.42
CA TYR A 100 -13.68 -22.79 18.62
C TYR A 100 -12.41 -22.05 18.19
N GLY A 101 -12.25 -21.89 16.88
CA GLY A 101 -11.21 -21.06 16.28
C GLY A 101 -11.81 -20.14 15.23
N ALA A 102 -11.53 -18.85 15.34
CA ALA A 102 -11.94 -17.84 14.38
C ALA A 102 -10.71 -17.32 13.62
N PRO A 103 -10.36 -17.94 12.47
CA PRO A 103 -9.35 -17.39 11.59
C PRO A 103 -9.89 -16.13 10.91
N VAL A 104 -9.11 -15.05 11.02
CA VAL A 104 -9.43 -13.73 10.50
C VAL A 104 -8.22 -13.15 9.77
N LYS A 105 -8.51 -12.34 8.74
CA LYS A 105 -7.53 -11.57 7.97
C LYS A 105 -7.98 -10.13 7.97
N PHE A 106 -7.11 -9.23 8.40
CA PHE A 106 -7.42 -7.83 8.57
C PHE A 106 -6.19 -6.97 8.27
N VAL A 107 -6.42 -5.69 8.01
CA VAL A 107 -5.36 -4.71 7.87
C VAL A 107 -5.44 -3.80 9.08
N THR A 108 -4.33 -3.61 9.77
CA THR A 108 -4.21 -2.57 10.79
C THR A 108 -3.57 -1.35 10.16
N VAL A 109 -4.24 -0.20 10.27
CA VAL A 109 -3.68 1.11 9.93
C VAL A 109 -3.15 1.74 11.21
N ILE A 110 -1.85 1.99 11.25
CA ILE A 110 -1.18 2.55 12.42
C ILE A 110 -0.74 3.96 12.07
N GLY A 111 -1.35 4.95 12.72
CA GLY A 111 -0.90 6.33 12.67
C GLY A 111 0.29 6.52 13.59
N LEU A 112 1.38 7.06 13.06
CA LEU A 112 2.61 7.29 13.78
C LEU A 112 2.79 8.78 14.09
N GLU A 113 3.48 9.04 15.19
CA GLU A 113 3.95 10.36 15.59
C GLU A 113 5.47 10.28 15.77
N HIS A 114 6.21 11.21 15.16
CA HIS A 114 7.66 11.15 15.12
C HIS A 114 8.28 12.21 16.04
N HIS A 115 8.79 11.79 17.19
CA HIS A 115 9.39 12.65 18.20
C HIS A 115 10.80 12.17 18.57
N HIS A 116 11.77 13.10 18.52
CA HIS A 116 13.18 12.85 18.92
C HIS A 116 13.82 11.65 18.21
N GLY A 117 13.59 11.50 16.90
CA GLY A 117 14.14 10.40 16.10
C GLY A 117 13.38 9.07 16.24
N LYS A 118 12.34 9.01 17.08
CA LYS A 118 11.55 7.81 17.33
C LYS A 118 10.12 7.97 16.86
N TYR A 119 9.59 6.89 16.30
CA TYR A 119 8.18 6.73 15.96
C TYR A 119 7.42 6.09 17.13
N TYR A 120 6.29 6.71 17.47
CA TYR A 120 5.32 6.24 18.45
C TYR A 120 3.97 6.03 17.79
N ILE A 121 3.21 5.06 18.29
CA ILE A 121 1.86 4.72 17.82
C ILE A 121 0.88 5.74 18.41
N LYS A 122 0.31 6.56 17.54
CA LYS A 122 -0.67 7.59 17.88
C LYS A 122 -2.10 7.11 17.62
N SER A 123 -2.31 6.31 16.57
CA SER A 123 -3.59 5.64 16.34
C SER A 123 -3.36 4.22 15.85
N GLN A 124 -4.27 3.33 16.20
CA GLN A 124 -4.35 1.98 15.66
C GLN A 124 -5.80 1.70 15.27
N ASP A 125 -6.04 1.51 13.98
CA ASP A 125 -7.36 1.17 13.43
C ASP A 125 -7.30 -0.22 12.79
N ASP A 126 -7.94 -1.20 13.43
CA ASP A 126 -7.99 -2.57 12.94
C ASP A 126 -9.19 -2.74 11.98
N LEU A 127 -8.89 -2.84 10.69
CA LEU A 127 -9.88 -2.93 9.61
C LEU A 127 -10.16 -4.39 9.26
N TYR A 128 -11.20 -4.93 9.88
CA TYR A 128 -11.72 -6.25 9.56
C TYR A 128 -12.69 -6.19 8.38
N GLN A 129 -12.77 -7.30 7.65
CA GLN A 129 -13.88 -7.49 6.71
C GLN A 129 -15.20 -7.58 7.48
N THR A 130 -16.27 -7.04 6.89
CA THR A 130 -17.58 -6.91 7.54
C THR A 130 -18.25 -8.23 7.90
N ASP A 131 -17.84 -9.34 7.29
CA ASP A 131 -18.29 -10.70 7.61
C ASP A 131 -17.45 -11.38 8.71
N GLN A 132 -16.24 -10.88 8.96
CA GLN A 132 -15.29 -11.53 9.87
C GLN A 132 -15.53 -11.22 11.34
N TRP A 133 -15.95 -10.00 11.70
CA TRP A 133 -16.18 -9.66 13.12
C TRP A 133 -17.33 -10.47 13.74
N ILE A 134 -18.25 -10.97 12.92
CA ILE A 134 -19.34 -11.86 13.33
C ILE A 134 -18.81 -13.21 13.84
N ARG A 135 -17.65 -13.65 13.35
CA ARG A 135 -16.95 -14.86 13.82
C ARG A 135 -16.41 -14.70 15.24
N PHE A 136 -16.59 -13.56 15.91
CA PHE A 136 -16.27 -13.45 17.34
C PHE A 136 -17.46 -13.84 18.24
N ILE A 137 -18.63 -14.14 17.68
CA ILE A 137 -19.83 -14.54 18.42
C ILE A 137 -20.04 -16.05 18.28
N PRO A 138 -19.62 -16.87 19.27
CA PRO A 138 -19.59 -18.34 19.13
C PRO A 138 -20.97 -19.01 19.05
N PHE A 139 -22.05 -18.30 19.39
CA PHE A 139 -23.40 -18.85 19.49
C PHE A 139 -24.33 -18.48 18.32
N THR A 140 -23.83 -17.87 17.26
CA THR A 140 -24.65 -17.51 16.08
C THR A 140 -24.21 -18.24 14.81
N PRO A 141 -24.17 -19.59 14.80
CA PRO A 141 -23.90 -20.35 13.58
C PRO A 141 -24.99 -20.00 12.54
N GLY A 142 -24.59 -19.38 11.44
CA GLY A 142 -25.48 -18.94 10.36
C GLY A 142 -25.58 -17.43 10.15
N LEU A 143 -25.15 -16.58 11.10
CA LEU A 143 -25.19 -15.13 10.90
C LEU A 143 -24.23 -14.68 9.78
N SER A 144 -23.08 -15.34 9.63
CA SER A 144 -22.19 -15.12 8.48
C SER A 144 -22.86 -15.45 7.15
N LEU A 145 -23.65 -16.53 7.09
CA LEU A 145 -24.40 -16.90 5.89
C LEU A 145 -25.48 -15.85 5.58
N LEU A 146 -26.17 -15.34 6.61
CA LEU A 146 -27.13 -14.25 6.43
C LEU A 146 -26.49 -12.99 5.86
N VAL A 147 -25.32 -12.59 6.37
CA VAL A 147 -24.59 -11.42 5.81
C VAL A 147 -24.22 -11.65 4.36
N TRP A 148 -23.75 -12.85 4.01
CA TRP A 148 -23.47 -13.19 2.61
C TRP A 148 -24.72 -13.11 1.74
N ILE A 149 -25.85 -13.68 2.18
CA ILE A 149 -27.13 -13.60 1.47
C ILE A 149 -27.54 -12.14 1.25
N LEU A 150 -27.46 -11.31 2.29
CA LEU A 150 -27.80 -9.88 2.20
C LEU A 150 -26.87 -9.13 1.24
N GLN A 151 -25.57 -9.45 1.22
CA GLN A 151 -24.62 -8.88 0.26
C GLN A 151 -25.01 -9.24 -1.18
N TYR A 152 -25.36 -10.51 -1.46
CA TYR A 152 -25.80 -10.93 -2.78
C TYR A 152 -27.13 -10.28 -3.20
N ILE A 153 -28.08 -10.15 -2.28
CA ILE A 153 -29.34 -9.43 -2.53
C ILE A 153 -29.03 -7.96 -2.86
N ALA A 154 -28.14 -7.31 -2.10
CA ALA A 154 -27.73 -5.93 -2.36
C ALA A 154 -27.09 -5.79 -3.74
N THR A 155 -26.20 -6.71 -4.14
CA THR A 155 -25.61 -6.73 -5.49
C THR A 155 -26.67 -6.84 -6.57
N TYR A 156 -27.63 -7.75 -6.42
CA TYR A 156 -28.73 -7.91 -7.36
C TYR A 156 -29.58 -6.63 -7.47
N LEU A 157 -29.93 -6.01 -6.33
CA LEU A 157 -30.68 -4.75 -6.31
C LEU A 157 -29.90 -3.61 -6.96
N CYS A 158 -28.60 -3.48 -6.69
CA CYS A 158 -27.73 -2.49 -7.35
C CYS A 158 -27.75 -2.66 -8.86
N TRP A 159 -27.70 -3.90 -9.37
CA TRP A 159 -27.76 -4.19 -10.79
C TRP A 159 -29.13 -3.84 -11.40
N VAL A 160 -30.24 -4.21 -10.74
CA VAL A 160 -31.60 -3.85 -11.19
C VAL A 160 -31.79 -2.33 -11.21
N PHE A 161 -31.38 -1.63 -10.14
CA PHE A 161 -31.49 -0.18 -10.08
C PHE A 161 -30.59 0.53 -11.08
N ALA A 162 -29.40 0.00 -11.37
CA ALA A 162 -28.55 0.52 -12.44
C ALA A 162 -29.28 0.48 -13.79
N LEU A 163 -29.90 -0.66 -14.15
CA LEU A 163 -30.70 -0.78 -15.37
C LEU A 163 -31.89 0.19 -15.41
N MET A 164 -32.61 0.31 -14.30
CA MET A 164 -33.75 1.23 -14.20
C MET A 164 -33.32 2.70 -14.31
N SER A 165 -32.13 3.03 -13.80
CA SER A 165 -31.56 4.39 -13.84
C SER A 165 -30.84 4.74 -15.15
N TRP A 166 -30.73 3.80 -16.10
CA TRP A 166 -30.06 4.02 -17.39
C TRP A 166 -30.51 5.30 -18.13
N PRO A 167 -31.82 5.63 -18.19
CA PRO A 167 -32.27 6.88 -18.84
C PRO A 167 -31.76 8.14 -18.12
N VAL A 168 -31.63 8.09 -16.78
CA VAL A 168 -31.16 9.21 -15.97
C VAL A 168 -29.68 9.47 -16.23
N THR A 169 -28.87 8.40 -16.20
CA THR A 169 -27.43 8.49 -16.51
C THR A 169 -27.21 8.95 -17.96
N PHE A 170 -28.05 8.52 -18.90
CA PHE A 170 -28.02 9.01 -20.28
C PHE A 170 -28.27 10.53 -20.33
N VAL A 171 -29.36 11.03 -19.75
CA VAL A 171 -29.65 12.48 -19.75
C VAL A 171 -28.52 13.30 -19.11
N GLU A 172 -27.89 12.80 -18.04
CA GLU A 172 -26.73 13.44 -17.42
C GLU A 172 -25.54 13.51 -18.37
N THR A 173 -25.18 12.40 -19.03
CA THR A 173 -24.07 12.37 -20.00
C THR A 173 -24.30 13.33 -21.18
N PHE A 174 -25.52 13.39 -21.71
CA PHE A 174 -25.88 14.32 -22.79
C PHE A 174 -25.80 15.78 -22.37
N LYS A 175 -26.30 16.10 -21.16
CA LYS A 175 -26.17 17.47 -20.61
C LYS A 175 -24.72 17.86 -20.40
N ARG A 176 -23.89 16.93 -19.90
CA ARG A 176 -22.47 17.16 -19.63
C ARG A 176 -21.68 17.37 -20.92
N GLN A 177 -21.95 16.59 -21.97
CA GLN A 177 -21.39 16.79 -23.31
C GLN A 177 -21.73 18.17 -23.86
N LYS A 178 -23.02 18.56 -23.85
CA LYS A 178 -23.44 19.89 -24.31
C LYS A 178 -22.80 21.03 -23.51
N LYS A 179 -22.61 20.86 -22.20
CA LYS A 179 -21.95 21.85 -21.35
C LYS A 179 -20.47 22.00 -21.71
N THR A 180 -19.75 20.89 -21.88
CA THR A 180 -18.36 20.89 -22.31
C THR A 180 -18.23 21.53 -23.70
N GLU A 181 -19.07 21.15 -24.66
CA GLU A 181 -19.11 21.79 -25.99
C GLU A 181 -19.38 23.29 -25.91
N ALA A 182 -20.32 23.73 -25.06
CA ALA A 182 -20.59 25.14 -24.83
C ALA A 182 -19.41 25.87 -24.16
N GLU A 183 -18.71 25.24 -23.21
CA GLU A 183 -17.49 25.78 -22.58
C GLU A 183 -16.34 25.93 -23.59
N TRP A 184 -16.19 25.01 -24.56
CA TRP A 184 -15.24 25.13 -25.68
C TRP A 184 -15.65 26.21 -26.70
N MET A 185 -16.95 26.36 -26.98
CA MET A 185 -17.46 27.40 -27.89
C MET A 185 -17.46 28.80 -27.27
N VAL A 186 -17.48 28.91 -25.94
CA VAL A 186 -17.36 30.16 -25.17
C VAL A 186 -15.92 30.32 -24.65
N GLY A 187 -14.94 29.66 -25.29
CA GLY A 187 -13.52 29.79 -24.96
C GLY A 187 -13.12 31.26 -24.73
N PRO A 188 -12.21 31.55 -23.77
CA PRO A 188 -11.92 32.90 -23.35
C PRO A 188 -11.66 33.77 -24.57
N ILE A 189 -12.48 34.81 -24.74
CA ILE A 189 -12.24 35.86 -25.73
C ILE A 189 -10.87 36.45 -25.40
N GLY A 190 -9.85 36.03 -26.15
CA GLY A 190 -8.47 36.45 -26.00
C GLY A 190 -7.56 35.48 -25.25
N VAL A 191 -7.23 34.35 -25.86
CA VAL A 191 -5.92 33.71 -25.65
C VAL A 191 -5.26 33.56 -27.02
N LYS A 192 -4.10 34.20 -27.17
CA LYS A 192 -3.31 34.25 -28.40
C LYS A 192 -3.01 32.83 -28.91
N ASP A 193 -3.36 32.59 -30.16
CA ASP A 193 -2.85 31.47 -30.96
C ASP A 193 -1.34 31.66 -31.19
N SER A 194 -0.51 31.22 -30.24
CA SER A 194 0.92 31.02 -30.47
C SER A 194 1.45 29.95 -29.51
N GLU A 195 1.21 28.68 -29.84
CA GLU A 195 2.00 27.48 -29.47
C GLU A 195 1.10 26.24 -29.47
N TYR A 196 0.56 25.86 -30.63
CA TYR A 196 0.12 24.47 -30.83
C TYR A 196 0.19 24.10 -32.31
N GLY A 197 1.40 24.16 -32.84
CA GLY A 197 1.66 23.85 -34.23
C GLY A 197 3.13 23.57 -34.49
N ASP A 198 3.79 22.74 -33.67
CA ASP A 198 5.08 22.14 -34.06
C ASP A 198 5.57 20.99 -33.17
N ARG A 199 4.79 19.90 -32.98
CA ARG A 199 5.33 18.63 -32.43
C ARG A 199 4.72 17.37 -33.05
N GLN A 200 4.45 17.40 -34.35
CA GLN A 200 4.20 16.20 -35.17
C GLN A 200 5.09 16.30 -36.42
N GLY A 201 6.34 15.89 -36.29
CA GLY A 201 7.31 15.96 -37.40
C GLY A 201 8.79 15.74 -37.06
N LEU A 202 9.14 15.37 -35.82
CA LEU A 202 10.53 15.16 -35.42
C LEU A 202 10.73 13.87 -34.62
N ILE A 203 10.12 12.78 -35.09
CA ILE A 203 10.51 11.42 -34.75
C ILE A 203 10.42 10.64 -36.07
N ASP A 204 11.54 10.47 -36.78
CA ASP A 204 11.83 9.41 -37.78
C ASP A 204 12.92 9.81 -38.81
N VAL A 205 14.06 10.36 -38.37
CA VAL A 205 15.26 10.46 -39.24
C VAL A 205 16.58 10.11 -38.52
N SER A 206 16.64 10.21 -37.19
CA SER A 206 17.85 9.85 -36.42
C SER A 206 18.02 8.34 -36.24
N GLU A 207 16.93 7.60 -36.01
CA GLU A 207 17.00 6.17 -35.65
C GLU A 207 17.23 5.25 -36.86
N LYS A 208 16.83 5.66 -38.07
CA LYS A 208 17.07 4.92 -39.31
C LYS A 208 18.52 5.02 -39.83
N ARG A 209 19.35 5.89 -39.26
CA ARG A 209 20.75 6.07 -39.68
C ARG A 209 21.70 5.12 -38.92
N ASP A 210 21.39 4.80 -37.66
CA ASP A 210 22.19 3.89 -36.85
C ASP A 210 21.96 2.41 -37.18
N ILE A 211 20.73 2.02 -37.54
CA ILE A 211 20.43 0.63 -37.93
C ILE A 211 21.08 0.28 -39.29
N ARG A 212 21.27 1.26 -40.17
CA ARG A 212 21.92 1.06 -41.49
C ARG A 212 23.46 0.96 -41.39
N ASN A 213 24.06 1.59 -40.38
CA ASN A 213 25.50 1.54 -40.16
C ASN A 213 25.91 0.29 -39.36
N GLY A 214 25.06 -0.21 -38.44
CA GLY A 214 25.32 -1.45 -37.71
C GLY A 214 25.30 -2.73 -38.58
N PHE A 215 24.53 -2.76 -39.67
CA PHE A 215 24.48 -3.90 -40.59
C PHE A 215 25.62 -3.96 -41.62
N ARG A 216 26.49 -2.93 -41.68
CA ARG A 216 27.62 -2.87 -42.63
C ARG A 216 28.96 -3.28 -42.01
N GLU A 217 29.07 -3.34 -40.68
CA GLU A 217 30.31 -3.75 -40.01
C GLU A 217 30.42 -5.26 -39.75
N GLU A 218 29.33 -6.04 -39.80
CA GLU A 218 29.40 -7.50 -39.59
C GLU A 218 29.77 -8.33 -40.84
N ALA A 219 29.93 -7.68 -42.00
CA ALA A 219 30.36 -8.33 -43.24
C ALA A 219 31.76 -7.88 -43.67
N GLY A 220 32.77 -8.17 -42.85
CA GLY A 220 34.16 -7.94 -43.26
C GLY A 220 35.23 -8.30 -42.23
N VAL A 221 36.14 -9.17 -42.64
CA VAL A 221 37.50 -9.38 -42.10
C VAL A 221 37.65 -10.47 -41.03
N GLN A 222 37.88 -11.67 -41.56
CA GLN A 222 38.54 -12.80 -40.94
C GLN A 222 40.07 -12.57 -40.97
N GLN A 223 40.77 -12.52 -39.82
CA GLN A 223 42.21 -12.80 -39.72
C GLN A 223 42.67 -13.16 -38.29
N ARG A 224 43.65 -14.08 -38.22
CA ARG A 224 44.18 -14.88 -37.08
C ARG A 224 45.03 -14.09 -36.05
N PRO A 225 45.31 -14.66 -34.85
CA PRO A 225 46.06 -13.96 -33.80
C PRO A 225 47.59 -14.13 -33.91
N ARG A 226 48.34 -13.12 -33.45
CA ARG A 226 49.75 -13.23 -33.03
C ARG A 226 50.00 -12.46 -31.72
N ASN A 227 50.81 -13.09 -30.88
CA ASN A 227 51.22 -12.74 -29.51
C ASN A 227 52.41 -11.76 -29.44
N SER A 228 52.70 -11.32 -28.19
CA SER A 228 53.87 -10.60 -27.66
C SER A 228 53.82 -9.07 -27.78
N GLY A 229 54.15 -8.24 -26.79
CA GLY A 229 54.77 -8.39 -25.46
C GLY A 229 55.37 -7.02 -25.05
N ASP A 230 55.54 -6.80 -23.74
CA ASP A 230 56.42 -5.83 -23.05
C ASP A 230 56.07 -4.33 -22.88
N GLY A 231 56.25 -3.86 -21.63
CA GLY A 231 56.91 -2.57 -21.28
C GLY A 231 56.00 -1.39 -20.88
N VAL A 232 55.65 -1.13 -19.60
CA VAL A 232 56.42 -0.42 -18.54
C VAL A 232 56.25 1.14 -18.53
N LYS A 233 55.65 1.65 -17.43
CA LYS A 233 55.87 2.95 -16.71
C LYS A 233 55.38 4.27 -17.38
N ASP A 234 54.94 5.36 -16.71
CA ASP A 234 55.12 5.90 -15.34
C ASP A 234 54.17 7.13 -15.10
N VAL A 235 53.87 7.42 -13.81
CA VAL A 235 53.76 8.75 -13.12
C VAL A 235 52.54 9.72 -13.29
N GLU A 236 51.71 9.74 -12.22
CA GLU A 236 51.40 10.85 -11.26
C GLU A 236 50.91 12.28 -11.64
N ARG A 237 49.97 12.77 -10.77
CA ARG A 237 49.57 14.16 -10.38
C ARG A 237 48.56 14.93 -11.24
N GLU A 238 47.38 15.28 -10.71
CA GLU A 238 46.98 16.44 -9.84
C GLU A 238 45.94 17.23 -10.67
N ASP A 239 44.94 17.98 -10.21
CA ASP A 239 44.27 18.21 -8.94
C ASP A 239 43.01 19.04 -9.33
N LYS A 240 41.91 18.85 -8.60
CA LYS A 240 40.83 19.83 -8.31
C LYS A 240 39.99 20.54 -9.40
N ARG A 241 38.69 20.56 -9.06
CA ARG A 241 37.74 21.68 -9.10
C ARG A 241 36.86 21.79 -10.36
N ASN A 242 35.61 21.37 -10.24
CA ASN A 242 34.49 22.31 -10.29
C ASN A 242 33.19 21.68 -9.78
N GLU A 243 32.55 22.45 -8.91
CA GLU A 243 31.24 22.23 -8.33
C GLU A 243 30.12 22.46 -9.37
N THR A 244 28.93 22.00 -8.96
CA THR A 244 27.61 22.59 -9.24
C THR A 244 26.82 22.06 -10.43
N LYS A 245 25.79 21.27 -10.12
CA LYS A 245 24.35 21.41 -10.48
C LYS A 245 23.70 20.03 -10.27
N SER A 246 22.96 19.82 -9.18
CA SER A 246 21.50 20.01 -9.12
C SER A 246 20.76 19.34 -10.28
N THR A 247 19.80 18.46 -9.96
CA THR A 247 18.37 18.53 -10.37
C THR A 247 17.76 17.20 -10.88
N TYR A 248 16.74 16.73 -10.13
CA TYR A 248 15.52 15.93 -10.48
C TYR A 248 15.55 14.55 -11.19
N LEU A 249 14.43 13.85 -10.92
CA LEU A 249 13.79 12.68 -11.56
C LEU A 249 14.12 11.32 -10.91
N GLU A 250 13.25 10.76 -10.06
CA GLU A 250 11.91 10.21 -10.36
C GLU A 250 12.00 9.02 -11.32
N TYR A 251 11.85 7.81 -10.77
CA TYR A 251 11.60 6.60 -11.55
C TYR A 251 10.44 5.85 -10.89
N SER A 252 9.28 5.96 -11.52
CA SER A 252 8.11 5.12 -11.25
C SER A 252 8.15 3.87 -12.13
N ASP A 253 7.46 2.85 -11.63
CA ASP A 253 6.73 1.81 -12.37
C ASP A 253 7.48 0.83 -13.27
N THR A 254 7.64 -0.38 -12.73
CA THR A 254 7.58 -1.67 -13.44
C THR A 254 7.40 -2.75 -12.36
N GLN A 255 6.49 -3.72 -12.38
CA GLN A 255 5.45 -4.17 -13.30
C GLN A 255 4.57 -5.15 -12.49
N PHE A 256 3.25 -5.03 -12.57
CA PHE A 256 2.32 -6.08 -12.14
C PHE A 256 2.38 -7.23 -13.16
N ALA A 257 2.94 -8.39 -12.78
CA ALA A 257 2.82 -9.62 -13.54
C ALA A 257 1.61 -10.42 -13.06
N VAL A 258 0.55 -10.43 -13.87
CA VAL A 258 -0.64 -11.28 -13.69
C VAL A 258 -0.30 -12.69 -14.21
N LEU A 259 -0.28 -13.67 -13.31
CA LEU A 259 -0.21 -15.09 -13.66
C LEU A 259 -1.55 -15.57 -14.23
N LYS A 260 -1.54 -16.10 -15.46
CA LYS A 260 -2.65 -16.88 -16.03
C LYS A 260 -2.60 -18.33 -15.51
N PRO A 261 -3.75 -19.01 -15.31
CA PRO A 261 -3.80 -20.42 -14.97
C PRO A 261 -3.64 -21.31 -16.22
N GLU A 262 -2.72 -22.28 -16.15
CA GLU A 262 -2.68 -23.41 -17.09
C GLU A 262 -3.62 -24.52 -16.59
N THR A 263 -4.47 -25.00 -17.48
CA THR A 263 -5.24 -26.25 -17.34
C THR A 263 -4.79 -27.25 -18.40
N ALA A 264 -4.74 -28.51 -17.96
CA ALA A 264 -4.86 -29.77 -18.70
C ALA A 264 -3.59 -30.44 -19.24
N ALA A 265 -3.15 -31.49 -18.53
CA ALA A 265 -3.26 -32.88 -18.97
C ALA A 265 -3.46 -33.80 -17.74
#